data_AF-A0A6P3ULS9-F1
#
_entry.id   AF-A0A6P3ULS9-F1
#
_cell.length_a   1.000
_cell.length_b   1.000
_cell.length_c   1.000
_cell.angle_alpha   90.00
_cell.angle_beta   90.00
_cell.angle_gamma   90.00
#
_symmetry.space_group_name_H-M   'P 1'
#
loop_
_entity.id
_entity.type
_entity.pdbx_description
1 polymer ?
#
loop_
_entity_poly.entity_id
_entity_poly.type
_entity_poly.pdbx_seq_one_letter_code
_entity_poly.pdbx_strand_id
1 'polypeptide(L)'
;MRIQITRGQWAVFGGFTLVCLANLRLAIGDQNEGNEGRTHREEVRQHVCCARHEKMIDVGYGISGEIIQIDAGHCRKLCPRHVLDDPGDASRPTVQRCFPESHCRPRAAKLERVSTIQGVRVIEVTEACECTPDSSCRRESFTHLVHSGTPHQAVIDVGVCMGHCAKDLGCKPVRNSTVSIKGPNGDEVYQVIEKCGCAGTCHKMDHMETVLDFSEVEIKDGTNTTDVRPVVRQINVGQCVGTCPGNETEMCLLRDKKEPSRCLAGLYSKQHTCTPARFKVHEYRTRRGSKREIIQITQCACV
;
A
#
# COMPACT_ATOMS: atom_id res chain seq x y z
N MET A 1 1.05 -14.11 -67.69
CA MET A 1 -0.11 -14.25 -68.60
C MET A 1 -1.07 -13.12 -68.29
N ARG A 2 -1.45 -12.32 -69.30
CA ARG A 2 -2.41 -11.19 -69.22
C ARG A 2 -3.76 -11.67 -68.65
N ILE A 3 -4.56 -10.87 -67.93
CA ILE A 3 -5.65 -9.98 -68.40
C ILE A 3 -6.26 -9.40 -67.08
N GLN A 4 -6.23 -8.11 -66.73
CA GLN A 4 -6.96 -6.90 -67.17
C GLN A 4 -8.49 -6.86 -66.87
N ILE A 5 -8.99 -5.64 -66.51
CA ILE A 5 -10.36 -5.06 -66.67
C ILE A 5 -11.34 -5.28 -65.49
N THR A 6 -12.13 -4.35 -64.90
CA THR A 6 -12.49 -2.89 -64.99
C THR A 6 -13.34 -2.57 -63.72
N ARG A 7 -13.20 -1.45 -62.99
CA ARG A 7 -13.71 -0.07 -63.19
C ARG A 7 -15.24 0.06 -63.40
N GLY A 8 -15.93 0.78 -62.51
CA GLY A 8 -17.30 1.28 -62.72
C GLY A 8 -17.93 1.93 -61.47
N GLN A 9 -18.45 3.14 -61.60
CA GLN A 9 -18.81 4.12 -60.57
C GLN A 9 -20.23 4.68 -60.89
N TRP A 10 -20.86 5.39 -59.93
CA TRP A 10 -22.09 6.23 -59.99
C TRP A 10 -23.46 5.52 -59.83
N ALA A 11 -24.58 6.18 -59.50
CA ALA A 11 -25.00 7.24 -58.56
C ALA A 11 -26.52 7.45 -58.78
N VAL A 12 -27.29 7.57 -57.68
CA VAL A 12 -28.58 8.30 -57.46
C VAL A 12 -29.88 8.06 -58.27
N PHE A 13 -30.99 7.89 -57.52
CA PHE A 13 -32.27 8.66 -57.48
C PHE A 13 -33.60 7.88 -57.59
N GLY A 14 -34.54 8.25 -56.69
CA GLY A 14 -36.00 8.06 -56.76
C GLY A 14 -36.49 6.77 -56.10
N GLY A 15 -37.41 6.73 -55.13
CA GLY A 15 -38.43 7.67 -54.66
C GLY A 15 -39.77 6.92 -54.60
N PHE A 16 -40.38 6.77 -53.43
CA PHE A 16 -41.84 6.58 -53.27
C PHE A 16 -42.27 6.99 -51.85
N THR A 17 -43.24 7.89 -51.81
CA THR A 17 -43.92 8.53 -50.67
C THR A 17 -45.28 7.88 -50.37
N LEU A 18 -45.90 8.36 -49.28
CA LEU A 18 -47.28 8.22 -48.77
C LEU A 18 -47.46 7.20 -47.63
N VAL A 19 -48.08 7.47 -46.47
CA VAL A 19 -48.88 8.62 -45.95
C VAL A 19 -49.03 8.41 -44.43
N CYS A 20 -48.69 9.41 -43.59
CA CYS A 20 -49.57 10.32 -42.81
C CYS A 20 -50.35 9.66 -41.66
N LEU A 21 -50.71 10.30 -40.55
CA LEU A 21 -50.45 11.60 -39.87
C LEU A 21 -51.27 11.47 -38.56
N ALA A 22 -50.83 12.11 -37.47
CA ALA A 22 -51.67 12.99 -36.64
C ALA A 22 -51.01 13.28 -35.29
N ASN A 23 -50.40 14.46 -35.21
CA ASN A 23 -50.29 15.24 -33.99
C ASN A 23 -50.80 16.64 -34.33
N LEU A 24 -51.30 17.35 -33.31
CA LEU A 24 -51.93 18.69 -33.26
C LEU A 24 -53.45 18.72 -33.55
N ARG A 25 -54.33 19.32 -32.74
CA ARG A 25 -54.24 20.25 -31.59
C ARG A 25 -55.46 20.07 -30.67
N LEU A 26 -55.38 20.59 -29.44
CA LEU A 26 -56.27 21.69 -29.00
C LEU A 26 -55.78 22.30 -27.69
N ALA A 27 -55.66 23.63 -27.71
CA ALA A 27 -55.48 24.48 -26.54
C ALA A 27 -56.87 24.93 -26.07
N ILE A 28 -57.16 24.73 -24.79
CA ILE A 28 -58.19 25.47 -24.04
C ILE A 28 -57.56 25.78 -22.69
N GLY A 29 -57.52 27.07 -22.35
CA GLY A 29 -57.09 27.53 -21.03
C GLY A 29 -58.19 27.34 -20.01
N ASP A 30 -57.79 27.09 -18.77
CA ASP A 30 -58.60 27.43 -17.61
C ASP A 30 -57.67 28.00 -16.53
N GLN A 31 -58.10 29.09 -15.92
CA GLN A 31 -57.44 29.76 -14.81
C GLN A 31 -57.77 29.06 -13.49
N ASN A 32 -56.98 29.39 -12.44
CA ASN A 32 -57.06 28.96 -11.03
C ASN A 32 -56.24 27.70 -10.72
N GLU A 33 -55.45 27.60 -9.67
CA GLU A 33 -55.28 28.41 -8.46
C GLU A 33 -53.89 28.06 -7.87
N GLY A 34 -53.32 28.98 -7.12
CA GLY A 34 -51.91 28.92 -6.70
C GLY A 34 -51.56 27.74 -5.80
N ASN A 35 -50.33 27.25 -5.96
CA ASN A 35 -49.57 26.77 -4.82
C ASN A 35 -48.07 26.98 -5.09
N GLU A 36 -47.49 27.96 -4.40
CA GLU A 36 -46.04 28.15 -4.27
C GLU A 36 -45.44 26.95 -3.52
N GLY A 37 -45.17 25.88 -4.26
CA GLY A 37 -44.35 24.76 -3.80
C GLY A 37 -42.88 25.10 -3.94
N ARG A 38 -42.33 25.77 -2.92
CA ARG A 38 -40.90 26.03 -2.70
C ARG A 38 -40.02 24.93 -3.31
N THR A 39 -39.11 25.34 -4.19
CA THR A 39 -37.88 24.64 -4.52
C THR A 39 -37.04 24.45 -3.26
N HIS A 40 -37.37 23.47 -2.43
CA HIS A 40 -36.41 22.89 -1.48
C HIS A 40 -35.47 22.02 -2.30
N ARG A 41 -34.48 22.68 -2.90
CA ARG A 41 -33.23 22.01 -3.26
C ARG A 41 -32.61 21.59 -1.93
N GLU A 42 -32.95 20.39 -1.46
CA GLU A 42 -32.16 19.70 -0.46
C GLU A 42 -30.78 19.52 -1.07
N GLU A 43 -29.91 20.50 -0.85
CA GLU A 43 -28.50 20.20 -0.67
C GLU A 43 -28.45 19.23 0.51
N VAL A 44 -28.56 17.94 0.21
CA VAL A 44 -28.06 16.90 1.10
C VAL A 44 -26.59 17.24 1.25
N ARG A 45 -26.25 18.02 2.28
CA ARG A 45 -24.89 18.21 2.75
C ARG A 45 -24.43 16.83 3.18
N GLN A 46 -23.94 16.07 2.21
CA GLN A 46 -23.45 14.73 2.43
C GLN A 46 -22.25 14.89 3.33
N HIS A 47 -22.47 14.73 4.64
CA HIS A 47 -21.42 14.88 5.62
C HIS A 47 -20.32 13.89 5.27
N VAL A 48 -19.16 14.42 4.94
CA VAL A 48 -18.00 13.62 4.66
C VAL A 48 -17.38 13.29 6.01
N CYS A 49 -17.42 12.03 6.42
CA CYS A 49 -16.78 11.58 7.65
C CYS A 49 -15.98 10.30 7.38
N CYS A 50 -15.07 9.98 8.28
CA CYS A 50 -14.25 8.78 8.21
C CYS A 50 -14.64 7.83 9.33
N ALA A 51 -15.08 6.64 8.96
CA ALA A 51 -15.51 5.62 9.89
C ALA A 51 -14.98 4.24 9.48
N ARG A 52 -14.83 3.36 10.47
CA ARG A 52 -14.60 1.94 10.26
C ARG A 52 -15.92 1.30 9.82
N HIS A 53 -15.87 0.50 8.77
CA HIS A 53 -16.96 -0.32 8.27
C HIS A 53 -16.56 -1.78 8.39
N GLU A 54 -17.55 -2.64 8.60
CA GLU A 54 -17.33 -4.08 8.68
C GLU A 54 -16.84 -4.66 7.34
N LYS A 55 -15.96 -5.65 7.44
CA LYS A 55 -15.46 -6.45 6.32
C LYS A 55 -15.12 -7.84 6.83
N MET A 56 -16.08 -8.75 6.64
CA MET A 56 -15.87 -10.16 6.92
C MET A 56 -14.87 -10.74 5.92
N ILE A 57 -13.85 -11.41 6.44
CA ILE A 57 -12.88 -12.19 5.66
C ILE A 57 -12.85 -13.63 6.16
N ASP A 58 -12.65 -14.55 5.24
CA ASP A 58 -12.51 -15.98 5.55
C ASP A 58 -11.03 -16.26 5.88
N VAL A 59 -10.77 -16.68 7.12
CA VAL A 59 -9.40 -16.89 7.62
C VAL A 59 -8.96 -18.35 7.47
N GLY A 60 -9.90 -19.28 7.40
CA GLY A 60 -9.62 -20.70 7.22
C GLY A 60 -10.68 -21.55 7.88
N TYR A 61 -10.38 -22.83 8.08
CA TYR A 61 -11.30 -23.76 8.73
C TYR A 61 -10.94 -23.99 10.20
N GLY A 62 -11.95 -24.04 11.05
CA GLY A 62 -11.84 -24.46 12.44
C GLY A 62 -11.77 -25.98 12.57
N ILE A 63 -11.53 -26.47 13.79
CA ILE A 63 -11.44 -27.91 14.09
C ILE A 63 -12.74 -28.68 13.77
N SER A 64 -13.88 -27.98 13.75
CA SER A 64 -15.18 -28.52 13.35
C SER A 64 -15.37 -28.60 11.83
N GLY A 65 -14.43 -28.09 11.03
CA GLY A 65 -14.56 -27.97 9.58
C GLY A 65 -15.36 -26.74 9.12
N GLU A 66 -15.79 -25.87 10.03
CA GLU A 66 -16.50 -24.62 9.72
C GLU A 66 -15.52 -23.51 9.30
N ILE A 67 -15.95 -22.61 8.42
CA ILE A 67 -15.15 -21.45 8.01
C ILE A 67 -15.14 -20.41 9.15
N ILE A 68 -13.96 -20.05 9.62
CA ILE A 68 -13.76 -18.97 10.57
C ILE A 68 -13.77 -17.65 9.80
N GLN A 69 -14.80 -16.84 10.04
CA GLN A 69 -14.91 -15.49 9.50
C GLN A 69 -14.55 -14.45 10.56
N ILE A 70 -13.80 -13.43 10.17
CA ILE A 70 -13.41 -12.32 11.06
C ILE A 70 -13.72 -11.00 10.40
N ASP A 71 -14.23 -10.06 11.17
CA ASP A 71 -14.37 -8.67 10.75
C ASP A 71 -13.01 -7.96 10.78
N ALA A 72 -12.27 -7.99 9.67
CA ALA A 72 -11.02 -7.25 9.54
C ALA A 72 -11.24 -5.73 9.55
N GLY A 73 -12.44 -5.29 9.18
CA GLY A 73 -12.81 -3.89 9.01
C GLY A 73 -12.02 -3.17 7.92
N HIS A 74 -12.54 -2.03 7.48
CA HIS A 74 -11.79 -1.07 6.68
C HIS A 74 -12.35 0.34 6.88
N CYS A 75 -11.53 1.35 6.60
CA CYS A 75 -11.95 2.74 6.70
C CYS A 75 -12.65 3.21 5.43
N ARG A 76 -13.81 3.86 5.58
CA ARG A 76 -14.52 4.53 4.47
C ARG A 76 -14.84 5.97 4.81
N LYS A 77 -14.75 6.81 3.77
CA LYS A 77 -15.18 8.20 3.81
C LYS A 77 -16.71 8.33 3.67
N LEU A 78 -17.44 7.52 4.43
CA LEU A 78 -18.90 7.43 4.39
C LEU A 78 -19.42 7.26 5.81
N CYS A 79 -20.38 8.10 6.18
CA CYS A 79 -21.01 8.00 7.49
C CYS A 79 -21.91 6.77 7.56
N PRO A 80 -21.81 5.97 8.63
CA PRO A 80 -22.88 5.05 9.00
C PRO A 80 -24.19 5.87 9.09
N ARG A 81 -25.28 5.36 8.52
CA ARG A 81 -26.53 6.12 8.41
C ARG A 81 -27.11 6.53 9.78
N HIS A 82 -27.66 7.76 9.80
CA HIS A 82 -28.52 8.47 10.78
C HIS A 82 -27.85 9.34 11.84
N VAL A 83 -27.71 10.63 11.50
CA VAL A 83 -27.37 11.76 12.39
C VAL A 83 -28.62 12.48 12.93
N LEU A 84 -29.83 12.04 12.57
CA LEU A 84 -31.05 12.70 13.04
C LEU A 84 -31.68 12.08 14.31
N ASP A 85 -31.28 10.87 14.72
CA ASP A 85 -31.88 10.18 15.87
C ASP A 85 -30.85 9.44 16.75
N ASP A 86 -29.74 10.06 17.12
CA ASP A 86 -28.94 9.47 18.21
C ASP A 86 -28.27 10.55 19.08
N PRO A 87 -28.84 10.86 20.27
CA PRO A 87 -28.22 11.74 21.24
C PRO A 87 -27.06 11.00 21.89
N GLY A 88 -25.90 11.01 21.22
CA GLY A 88 -24.60 10.72 21.84
C GLY A 88 -24.55 9.46 22.68
N ASP A 89 -24.78 8.29 22.08
CA ASP A 89 -24.40 7.03 22.70
C ASP A 89 -22.86 6.99 22.85
N ALA A 90 -22.38 7.16 24.09
CA ALA A 90 -20.97 7.16 24.45
C ALA A 90 -20.26 5.82 24.17
N SER A 91 -21.01 4.76 23.84
CA SER A 91 -20.47 3.45 23.46
C SER A 91 -20.07 3.36 21.98
N ARG A 92 -20.43 4.35 21.14
CA ARG A 92 -20.15 4.34 19.70
C ARG A 92 -18.95 5.23 19.35
N PRO A 93 -18.06 4.80 18.43
CA PRO A 93 -16.87 5.57 18.08
C PRO A 93 -17.23 6.92 17.46
N THR A 94 -16.62 7.99 17.96
CA THR A 94 -16.78 9.36 17.48
C THR A 94 -16.60 9.45 15.97
N VAL A 95 -17.66 9.86 15.26
CA VAL A 95 -17.61 10.10 13.81
C VAL A 95 -16.79 11.38 13.57
N GLN A 96 -15.53 11.24 13.15
CA GLN A 96 -14.70 12.38 12.78
C GLN A 96 -15.24 12.99 11.49
N ARG A 97 -15.73 14.24 11.56
CA ARG A 97 -16.06 15.03 10.37
C ARG A 97 -14.77 15.32 9.61
N CYS A 98 -14.82 15.16 8.30
CA CYS A 98 -13.69 15.24 7.41
C CYS A 98 -13.90 16.32 6.36
N PHE A 99 -12.81 16.96 5.96
CA PHE A 99 -12.83 17.86 4.81
C PHE A 99 -12.99 17.05 3.51
N PRO A 100 -13.65 17.59 2.46
CA PRO A 100 -13.83 16.89 1.19
C PRO A 100 -12.52 16.40 0.54
N GLU A 101 -11.40 17.06 0.82
CA GLU A 101 -10.07 16.81 0.27
C GLU A 101 -9.23 15.86 1.13
N SER A 102 -9.68 15.52 2.35
CA SER A 102 -8.93 14.61 3.20
C SER A 102 -9.04 13.14 2.74
N HIS A 103 -8.05 12.32 3.11
CA HIS A 103 -8.11 10.88 2.92
C HIS A 103 -8.55 10.20 4.22
N CYS A 104 -9.43 9.21 4.12
CA CYS A 104 -9.86 8.38 5.25
C CYS A 104 -8.99 7.11 5.30
N ARG A 105 -8.21 6.94 6.36
CA ARG A 105 -7.23 5.85 6.48
C ARG A 105 -7.24 5.22 7.87
N PRO A 106 -6.80 3.95 8.00
CA PRO A 106 -6.57 3.33 9.31
C PRO A 106 -5.50 4.09 10.11
N ARG A 107 -5.75 4.31 11.39
CA ARG A 107 -4.81 4.91 12.35
C ARG A 107 -4.35 3.91 13.41
N ALA A 108 -5.21 2.94 13.74
CA ALA A 108 -4.87 1.86 14.64
C ALA A 108 -5.43 0.54 14.13
N ALA A 109 -4.72 -0.55 14.41
CA ALA A 109 -5.15 -1.90 14.17
C ALA A 109 -4.77 -2.81 15.33
N LYS A 110 -5.52 -3.89 15.50
CA LYS A 110 -5.26 -4.97 16.44
C LYS A 110 -4.78 -6.19 15.69
N LEU A 111 -3.70 -6.80 16.16
CA LEU A 111 -3.22 -8.06 15.62
C LEU A 111 -3.93 -9.22 16.32
N GLU A 112 -4.92 -9.78 15.64
CA GLU A 112 -5.74 -10.88 16.13
C GLU A 112 -5.15 -12.23 15.71
N ARG A 113 -4.97 -13.13 16.69
CA ARG A 113 -4.40 -14.47 16.48
C ARG A 113 -5.53 -15.50 16.40
N VAL A 114 -5.58 -16.22 15.29
CA VAL A 114 -6.69 -17.10 14.93
C VAL A 114 -6.16 -18.50 14.73
N SER A 115 -6.62 -19.45 15.55
CA SER A 115 -6.25 -20.86 15.40
C SER A 115 -7.09 -21.51 14.32
N THR A 116 -6.47 -21.90 13.22
CA THR A 116 -7.10 -22.69 12.15
C THR A 116 -6.52 -24.11 12.12
N ILE A 117 -7.15 -25.02 11.39
CA ILE A 117 -6.60 -26.38 11.17
C ILE A 117 -5.24 -26.37 10.46
N GLN A 118 -4.90 -25.30 9.74
CA GLN A 118 -3.61 -25.12 9.06
C GLN A 118 -2.56 -24.44 9.95
N GLY A 119 -2.91 -24.09 11.19
CA GLY A 119 -2.06 -23.37 12.14
C GLY A 119 -2.63 -22.01 12.55
N VAL A 120 -1.85 -21.28 13.34
CA VAL A 120 -2.24 -19.95 13.83
C VAL A 120 -1.97 -18.91 12.74
N ARG A 121 -3.00 -18.15 12.36
CA ARG A 121 -2.90 -17.00 11.47
C ARG A 121 -2.99 -15.71 12.27
N VAL A 122 -2.25 -14.68 11.87
CA VAL A 122 -2.31 -13.35 12.47
C VAL A 122 -2.99 -12.42 11.47
N ILE A 123 -4.09 -11.80 11.90
CA ILE A 123 -4.92 -10.92 11.08
C ILE A 123 -4.85 -9.51 11.65
N GLU A 124 -4.59 -8.54 10.78
CA GLU A 124 -4.65 -7.13 11.14
C GLU A 124 -6.11 -6.66 11.05
N VAL A 125 -6.70 -6.36 12.20
CA VAL A 125 -8.06 -5.86 12.34
C VAL A 125 -8.02 -4.36 12.56
N THR A 126 -8.60 -3.57 11.66
CA THR A 126 -8.67 -2.11 11.81
C THR A 126 -9.44 -1.78 13.08
N GLU A 127 -8.91 -0.97 13.99
CA GLU A 127 -9.64 -0.51 15.19
C GLU A 127 -10.15 0.92 15.04
N ALA A 128 -9.30 1.81 14.52
CA ALA A 128 -9.60 3.23 14.41
C ALA A 128 -9.25 3.77 13.03
N CYS A 129 -10.05 4.73 12.58
CA CYS A 129 -9.86 5.45 11.32
C CYS A 129 -9.66 6.94 11.61
N GLU A 130 -8.89 7.60 10.76
CA GLU A 130 -8.60 9.02 10.87
C GLU A 130 -8.65 9.69 9.49
N CYS A 131 -9.02 10.96 9.49
CA CYS A 131 -8.89 11.82 8.33
C CYS A 131 -7.54 12.53 8.30
N THR A 132 -6.71 12.17 7.32
CA THR A 132 -5.43 12.81 7.09
C THR A 132 -5.53 13.78 5.91
N PRO A 133 -4.99 15.01 6.04
CA PRO A 133 -4.92 15.93 4.92
C PRO A 133 -3.85 15.48 3.93
N ASP A 134 -3.96 15.99 2.70
CA ASP A 134 -2.88 15.87 1.73
C ASP A 134 -1.62 16.58 2.23
N SER A 135 -0.51 15.85 2.17
CA SER A 135 0.79 16.34 2.63
C SER A 135 1.92 15.78 1.76
N SER A 136 3.10 16.40 1.85
CA SER A 136 4.33 15.83 1.28
C SER A 136 4.69 14.53 1.99
N CYS A 137 5.34 13.60 1.27
CA CYS A 137 5.74 12.31 1.84
C CYS A 137 6.43 12.42 3.21
N ARG A 138 5.81 11.82 4.23
CA ARG A 138 6.30 11.76 5.60
C ARG A 138 5.83 10.49 6.30
N ARG A 139 6.48 10.18 7.42
CA ARG A 139 6.01 9.12 8.32
C ARG A 139 4.84 9.66 9.12
N GLU A 140 3.76 8.91 9.13
CA GLU A 140 2.61 9.10 10.00
C GLU A 140 2.55 7.92 10.96
N SER A 141 2.09 8.15 12.20
CA SER A 141 2.00 7.06 13.17
C SER A 141 0.83 6.13 12.84
N PHE A 142 1.06 4.84 12.96
CA PHE A 142 0.07 3.79 12.79
C PHE A 142 0.31 2.75 13.88
N THR A 143 -0.66 2.56 14.77
CA THR A 143 -0.45 1.78 16.00
C THR A 143 -1.03 0.38 15.89
N HIS A 144 -0.24 -0.62 16.27
CA HIS A 144 -0.66 -2.00 16.43
C HIS A 144 -0.88 -2.34 17.89
N LEU A 145 -2.08 -2.84 18.23
CA LEU A 145 -2.36 -3.51 19.49
C LEU A 145 -1.97 -4.98 19.36
N VAL A 146 -0.92 -5.39 20.09
CA VAL A 146 -0.41 -6.77 20.10
C VAL A 146 -0.81 -7.49 21.38
N HIS A 147 -0.87 -8.83 21.30
CA HIS A 147 -1.19 -9.72 22.44
C HIS A 147 -2.47 -9.34 23.20
N SER A 148 -3.46 -8.83 22.49
CA SER A 148 -4.74 -8.40 23.06
C SER A 148 -5.39 -9.51 23.89
N GLY A 149 -5.89 -9.16 25.08
CA GLY A 149 -6.52 -10.11 26.00
C GLY A 149 -5.53 -10.95 26.83
N THR A 150 -4.24 -10.62 26.81
CA THR A 150 -3.23 -11.27 27.65
C THR A 150 -2.51 -10.25 28.55
N PRO A 151 -1.80 -10.67 29.62
CA PRO A 151 -0.97 -9.77 30.42
C PRO A 151 0.17 -9.08 29.65
N HIS A 152 0.48 -9.57 28.45
CA HIS A 152 1.52 -9.06 27.56
C HIS A 152 1.00 -8.04 26.54
N GLN A 153 -0.24 -7.57 26.71
CA GLN A 153 -0.86 -6.60 25.80
C GLN A 153 -0.02 -5.31 25.72
N ALA A 154 0.32 -4.91 24.50
CA ALA A 154 1.11 -3.72 24.24
C ALA A 154 0.65 -3.00 22.97
N VAL A 155 0.89 -1.68 22.91
CA VAL A 155 0.63 -0.85 21.75
C VAL A 155 1.96 -0.41 21.15
N ILE A 156 2.13 -0.61 19.85
CA ILE A 156 3.37 -0.33 19.12
C ILE A 156 3.05 0.61 17.96
N ASP A 157 3.75 1.73 17.83
CA ASP A 157 3.68 2.56 16.63
C ASP A 157 4.61 2.01 15.53
N VAL A 158 4.04 1.22 14.62
CA VAL A 158 4.78 0.69 13.45
C VAL A 158 5.01 1.78 12.40
N GLY A 159 4.14 2.78 12.36
CA GLY A 159 4.18 3.87 11.39
C GLY A 159 3.78 3.44 9.97
N VAL A 160 3.46 4.44 9.16
CA VAL A 160 3.11 4.29 7.75
C VAL A 160 3.67 5.47 6.95
N CYS A 161 4.12 5.21 5.72
CA CYS A 161 4.55 6.27 4.82
C CYS A 161 3.36 6.80 4.04
N MET A 162 3.05 8.09 4.22
CA MET A 162 1.93 8.76 3.56
C MET A 162 2.36 10.10 2.98
N GLY A 163 1.63 10.52 1.94
CA GLY A 163 1.83 11.79 1.27
C GLY A 163 2.31 11.64 -0.17
N HIS A 164 2.42 12.77 -0.84
CA HIS A 164 2.70 12.85 -2.26
C HIS A 164 4.19 13.02 -2.55
N CYS A 165 4.60 12.51 -3.71
CA CYS A 165 5.95 12.60 -4.24
C CYS A 165 5.91 13.12 -5.68
N ALA A 166 7.05 13.66 -6.14
CA ALA A 166 7.21 14.05 -7.54
C ALA A 166 7.13 12.84 -8.48
N LYS A 167 6.89 13.12 -9.77
CA LYS A 167 6.58 12.15 -10.85
C LYS A 167 7.34 10.82 -10.73
N ASP A 168 6.59 9.71 -10.85
CA ASP A 168 7.02 8.31 -10.84
C ASP A 168 7.64 7.78 -9.53
N LEU A 169 7.65 8.57 -8.45
CA LEU A 169 8.09 8.15 -7.12
C LEU A 169 6.91 7.90 -6.19
N GLY A 170 7.03 6.90 -5.33
CA GLY A 170 6.10 6.62 -4.24
C GLY A 170 6.64 7.07 -2.89
N CYS A 171 5.76 7.39 -1.95
CA CYS A 171 6.15 7.59 -0.56
C CYS A 171 6.41 6.23 0.09
N LYS A 172 7.68 5.95 0.42
CA LYS A 172 8.13 4.63 0.86
C LYS A 172 9.05 4.72 2.08
N PRO A 173 9.17 3.63 2.86
CA PRO A 173 10.15 3.57 3.93
C PRO A 173 11.57 3.65 3.34
N VAL A 174 12.36 4.58 3.88
CA VAL A 174 13.79 4.73 3.57
C VAL A 174 14.67 4.30 4.73
N ARG A 175 14.09 4.08 5.91
CA ARG A 175 14.79 3.50 7.06
C ARG A 175 13.79 2.81 7.99
N ASN A 176 14.11 1.59 8.37
CA ASN A 176 13.37 0.82 9.38
C ASN A 176 14.23 0.66 10.63
N SER A 177 13.56 0.50 11.77
CA SER A 177 14.16 0.10 13.03
C SER A 177 13.38 -1.08 13.62
N THR A 178 13.83 -1.61 14.74
CA THR A 178 13.17 -2.72 15.42
C THR A 178 12.87 -2.37 16.87
N VAL A 179 11.74 -2.84 17.36
CA VAL A 179 11.32 -2.71 18.76
C VAL A 179 11.09 -4.11 19.32
N SER A 180 11.62 -4.38 20.50
CA SER A 180 11.41 -5.64 21.23
C SER A 180 10.26 -5.46 22.22
N ILE A 181 9.29 -6.37 22.19
CA ILE A 181 8.11 -6.36 23.07
C ILE A 181 8.01 -7.70 23.77
N LYS A 182 7.76 -7.68 25.07
CA LYS A 182 7.57 -8.89 25.87
C LYS A 182 6.30 -9.61 25.43
N GLY A 183 6.44 -10.75 24.77
CA GLY A 183 5.34 -11.62 24.38
C GLY A 183 5.16 -12.80 25.34
N PRO A 184 4.08 -13.59 25.14
CA PRO A 184 3.81 -14.78 25.95
C PRO A 184 4.86 -15.89 25.79
N ASN A 185 5.63 -15.88 24.69
CA ASN A 185 6.69 -16.85 24.41
C ASN A 185 8.10 -16.23 24.54
N GLY A 186 8.23 -15.12 25.27
CA GLY A 186 9.45 -14.32 25.34
C GLY A 186 9.39 -13.07 24.48
N ASP A 187 10.52 -12.40 24.35
CA ASP A 187 10.63 -11.13 23.62
C ASP A 187 10.43 -11.34 22.10
N GLU A 188 9.43 -10.67 21.54
CA GLU A 188 9.13 -10.65 20.10
C GLU A 188 9.62 -9.33 19.48
N VAL A 189 10.26 -9.41 18.30
CA VAL A 189 10.84 -8.24 17.62
C VAL A 189 9.94 -7.81 16.47
N TYR A 190 9.51 -6.55 16.51
CA TYR A 190 8.66 -5.93 15.49
C TYR A 190 9.47 -4.93 14.67
N GLN A 191 9.34 -4.99 13.35
CA GLN A 191 9.90 -3.97 12.47
C GLN A 191 8.98 -2.75 12.47
N VAL A 192 9.57 -1.57 12.67
CA VAL A 192 8.86 -0.29 12.63
C VAL A 192 9.53 0.64 11.62
N ILE A 193 8.73 1.43 10.92
CA ILE A 193 9.23 2.43 10.00
C ILE A 193 9.82 3.56 10.85
N GLU A 194 11.06 3.95 10.59
CA GLU A 194 11.70 5.08 11.28
C GLU A 194 11.60 6.35 10.43
N LYS A 195 11.81 6.22 9.11
CA LYS A 195 11.81 7.35 8.18
C LYS A 195 11.20 6.97 6.84
N CYS A 196 10.44 7.89 6.28
CA CYS A 196 9.86 7.83 4.94
C CYS A 196 10.52 8.82 4.00
N GLY A 197 10.47 8.53 2.70
CA GLY A 197 10.96 9.42 1.64
C GLY A 197 10.41 9.02 0.28
N CYS A 198 10.61 9.90 -0.70
CA CYS A 198 10.22 9.63 -2.08
C CYS A 198 11.23 8.70 -2.75
N ALA A 199 10.76 7.51 -3.14
CA ALA A 199 11.60 6.50 -3.73
C ALA A 199 10.89 5.77 -4.87
N GLY A 200 11.68 5.27 -5.82
CA GLY A 200 11.18 4.53 -6.99
C GLY A 200 10.67 3.13 -6.63
N THR A 201 10.42 2.33 -7.66
CA THR A 201 9.98 0.94 -7.47
C THR A 201 11.06 0.06 -6.84
N CYS A 202 12.33 0.27 -7.21
CA CYS A 202 13.54 -0.31 -6.62
C CYS A 202 14.43 0.81 -6.07
N HIS A 203 14.76 0.76 -4.78
CA HIS A 203 15.55 1.82 -4.12
C HIS A 203 16.44 1.30 -3.01
N LYS A 204 17.42 2.12 -2.60
CA LYS A 204 18.25 1.87 -1.43
C LYS A 204 17.50 2.32 -0.18
N MET A 205 17.32 1.41 0.77
CA MET A 205 16.93 1.68 2.15
C MET A 205 18.18 1.78 3.03
N ASP A 206 18.15 2.59 4.07
CA ASP A 206 19.24 2.71 5.03
C ASP A 206 19.28 1.51 5.97
N HIS A 207 20.48 0.95 6.13
CA HIS A 207 20.75 -0.16 7.04
C HIS A 207 22.11 0.12 7.69
N MET A 208 22.10 0.30 9.02
CA MET A 208 23.28 0.70 9.78
C MET A 208 23.97 -0.53 10.35
N GLU A 209 25.25 -0.70 10.03
CA GLU A 209 26.12 -1.68 10.67
C GLU A 209 27.13 -0.99 11.58
N THR A 210 27.40 -1.59 12.73
CA THR A 210 28.41 -1.09 13.67
C THR A 210 29.69 -1.88 13.51
N VAL A 211 30.78 -1.18 13.22
CA VAL A 211 32.12 -1.75 13.04
C VAL A 211 33.06 -1.22 14.11
N LEU A 212 33.89 -2.11 14.65
CA LEU A 212 34.95 -1.77 15.59
C LEU A 212 36.26 -1.56 14.82
N ASP A 213 36.68 -0.31 14.68
CA ASP A 213 37.87 0.07 13.93
C ASP A 213 39.06 0.34 14.86
N PHE A 214 40.16 -0.36 14.60
CA PHE A 214 41.41 -0.24 15.33
C PHE A 214 42.47 0.55 14.54
N SER A 215 42.12 1.19 13.42
CA SER A 215 43.08 1.87 12.55
C SER A 215 43.74 3.09 13.19
N GLU A 216 43.00 3.80 14.05
CA GLU A 216 43.47 4.99 14.77
C GLU A 216 44.17 4.65 16.09
N VAL A 217 44.34 3.36 16.41
CA VAL A 217 45.06 2.95 17.61
C VAL A 217 46.54 2.72 17.27
N GLU A 218 47.41 3.50 17.90
CA GLU A 218 48.85 3.20 17.95
C GLU A 218 49.08 1.91 18.76
N ILE A 219 49.16 0.76 18.09
CA ILE A 219 49.65 -0.47 18.71
C ILE A 219 51.18 -0.33 18.83
N LYS A 220 51.66 0.15 19.98
CA LYS A 220 53.09 0.15 20.31
C LYS A 220 53.51 -1.26 20.73
N ASP A 221 54.70 -1.68 20.37
CA ASP A 221 55.27 -2.94 20.83
C ASP A 221 55.38 -2.91 22.37
N GLY A 222 54.64 -3.79 23.05
CA GLY A 222 54.56 -3.84 24.51
C GLY A 222 53.23 -3.35 25.12
N THR A 223 52.31 -2.78 24.34
CA THR A 223 50.96 -2.44 24.84
C THR A 223 50.10 -3.69 24.94
N ASN A 224 49.52 -3.93 26.11
CA ASN A 224 48.62 -5.06 26.32
C ASN A 224 47.37 -4.88 25.44
N THR A 225 47.18 -5.76 24.46
CA THR A 225 46.12 -5.64 23.43
C THR A 225 44.70 -5.61 23.99
N THR A 226 44.50 -5.84 25.29
CA THR A 226 43.23 -5.78 26.04
C THR A 226 42.77 -4.37 26.38
N ASP A 227 43.69 -3.42 26.51
CA ASP A 227 43.36 -2.08 27.02
C ASP A 227 43.08 -1.08 25.88
N VAL A 228 43.28 -1.53 24.65
CA VAL A 228 43.02 -0.79 23.42
C VAL A 228 41.52 -0.71 23.16
N ARG A 229 40.97 0.51 23.20
CA ARG A 229 39.58 0.79 22.84
C ARG A 229 39.47 1.05 21.34
N PRO A 230 38.63 0.29 20.59
CA PRO A 230 38.36 0.59 19.19
C PRO A 230 37.55 1.88 19.04
N VAL A 231 37.69 2.51 17.88
CA VAL A 231 36.77 3.53 17.42
C VAL A 231 35.52 2.83 16.90
N VAL A 232 34.38 3.08 17.54
CA VAL A 232 33.09 2.55 17.11
C VAL A 232 32.60 3.37 15.93
N ARG A 233 32.57 2.78 14.73
CA ARG A 233 32.07 3.41 13.51
C ARG A 233 30.72 2.83 13.14
N GLN A 234 29.74 3.69 12.88
CA GLN A 234 28.44 3.28 12.33
C GLN A 234 28.40 3.58 10.84
N ILE A 235 28.26 2.54 10.03
CA ILE A 235 28.32 2.62 8.57
C ILE A 235 26.96 2.24 8.00
N ASN A 236 26.38 3.14 7.20
CA ASN A 236 25.16 2.86 6.46
C ASN A 236 25.49 2.01 5.23
N VAL A 237 25.49 0.68 5.39
CA VAL A 237 25.70 -0.26 4.28
C VAL A 237 24.55 -0.22 3.29
N GLY A 238 23.33 0.03 3.78
CA GLY A 238 22.11 0.06 2.99
C GLY A 238 21.64 -1.31 2.51
N GLN A 239 20.41 -1.36 2.04
CA GLN A 239 19.77 -2.57 1.49
C GLN A 239 18.93 -2.18 0.27
N CYS A 240 19.00 -2.96 -0.81
CA CYS A 240 18.09 -2.76 -1.94
C CYS A 240 16.74 -3.39 -1.65
N VAL A 241 15.68 -2.59 -1.74
CA VAL A 241 14.32 -3.03 -1.49
C VAL A 241 13.42 -2.54 -2.62
N GLY A 242 12.38 -3.32 -2.88
CA GLY A 242 11.36 -2.94 -3.86
C GLY A 242 11.08 -4.03 -4.86
N THR A 243 10.23 -3.68 -5.82
CA THR A 243 9.77 -4.55 -6.88
C THR A 243 10.20 -3.95 -8.21
N CYS A 244 10.52 -4.80 -9.17
CA CYS A 244 10.89 -4.36 -10.49
C CYS A 244 9.76 -4.71 -11.46
N PRO A 245 9.41 -3.80 -12.38
CA PRO A 245 8.48 -4.12 -13.44
C PRO A 245 9.14 -5.17 -14.33
N GLY A 246 8.75 -6.44 -14.14
CA GLY A 246 8.90 -7.45 -15.17
C GLY A 246 7.73 -7.27 -16.12
N ASN A 247 7.99 -6.88 -17.36
CA ASN A 247 6.94 -6.98 -18.37
C ASN A 247 6.61 -8.47 -18.50
N GLU A 248 5.42 -8.86 -18.05
CA GLU A 248 4.75 -10.08 -18.52
C GLU A 248 4.48 -9.89 -20.01
N THR A 249 5.48 -10.20 -20.83
CA THR A 249 5.26 -10.46 -22.23
C THR A 249 5.77 -11.85 -22.50
N GLU A 250 4.83 -12.78 -22.36
CA GLU A 250 4.83 -14.10 -22.97
C GLU A 250 5.14 -13.95 -24.46
N MET A 251 6.42 -13.98 -24.83
CA MET A 251 6.76 -14.19 -26.23
C MET A 251 6.37 -15.64 -26.53
N CYS A 252 5.13 -15.82 -26.96
CA CYS A 252 4.57 -17.12 -27.22
C CYS A 252 5.25 -17.73 -28.44
N LEU A 253 6.12 -18.72 -28.20
CA LEU A 253 6.82 -19.45 -29.25
C LEU A 253 5.89 -20.44 -29.96
N LEU A 254 4.91 -20.99 -29.22
CA LEU A 254 3.98 -21.98 -29.76
C LEU A 254 2.56 -21.69 -29.26
N ARG A 255 1.65 -21.40 -30.19
CA ARG A 255 0.22 -21.22 -29.92
C ARG A 255 -0.55 -22.49 -30.23
N ASP A 256 -1.66 -22.71 -29.53
CA ASP A 256 -2.58 -23.82 -29.82
C ASP A 256 -3.19 -23.66 -31.22
N LYS A 257 -3.25 -24.76 -31.97
CA LYS A 257 -3.79 -24.76 -33.34
C LYS A 257 -5.31 -24.52 -33.39
N LYS A 258 -6.03 -24.89 -32.32
CA LYS A 258 -7.48 -24.70 -32.21
C LYS A 258 -7.83 -23.36 -31.57
N GLU A 259 -6.95 -22.84 -30.71
CA GLU A 259 -7.18 -21.62 -29.95
C GLU A 259 -5.95 -20.69 -30.02
N PRO A 260 -5.88 -19.77 -31.01
CA PRO A 260 -4.69 -18.94 -31.26
C PRO A 260 -4.32 -18.00 -30.09
N SER A 261 -5.25 -17.71 -29.19
CA SER A 261 -5.03 -16.95 -27.96
C SER A 261 -4.27 -17.73 -26.89
N ARG A 262 -4.32 -19.07 -26.92
CA ARG A 262 -3.71 -19.93 -25.92
C ARG A 262 -2.26 -20.22 -26.27
N CYS A 263 -1.34 -19.84 -25.40
CA CYS A 263 0.07 -20.17 -25.54
C CYS A 263 0.38 -21.55 -24.94
N LEU A 264 0.95 -22.45 -25.75
CA LEU A 264 1.41 -23.76 -25.32
C LEU A 264 2.87 -23.75 -24.85
N ALA A 265 3.68 -22.82 -25.37
CA ALA A 265 5.04 -22.59 -24.91
C ALA A 265 5.46 -21.13 -25.15
N GLY A 266 5.99 -20.46 -24.13
CA GLY A 266 6.46 -19.08 -24.21
C GLY A 266 7.82 -18.89 -23.55
N LEU A 267 8.58 -17.89 -24.00
CA LEU A 267 9.74 -17.40 -23.26
C LEU A 267 9.26 -16.43 -22.20
N TYR A 268 9.61 -16.72 -20.95
CA TYR A 268 9.44 -15.76 -19.86
C TYR A 268 10.47 -14.64 -20.02
N SER A 269 10.03 -13.39 -19.96
CA SER A 269 10.99 -12.27 -19.81
C SER A 269 11.71 -12.43 -18.47
N LYS A 270 12.96 -11.98 -18.40
CA LYS A 270 13.78 -12.11 -17.19
C LYS A 270 13.02 -11.48 -16.02
N GLN A 271 12.80 -12.24 -14.95
CA GLN A 271 12.32 -11.68 -13.68
C GLN A 271 13.35 -10.67 -13.21
N HIS A 272 13.04 -9.39 -13.36
CA HIS A 272 13.91 -8.34 -12.86
C HIS A 272 13.84 -8.33 -11.33
N THR A 273 15.00 -8.37 -10.69
CA THR A 273 15.09 -8.26 -9.22
C THR A 273 15.76 -6.94 -8.85
N CYS A 274 15.34 -6.34 -7.74
CA CYS A 274 15.96 -5.12 -7.26
C CYS A 274 17.31 -5.47 -6.62
N THR A 275 18.39 -5.16 -7.32
CA THR A 275 19.75 -5.56 -6.92
C THR A 275 20.67 -4.36 -6.74
N PRO A 276 21.73 -4.48 -5.92
CA PRO A 276 22.73 -3.43 -5.78
C PRO A 276 23.51 -3.23 -7.08
N ALA A 277 23.56 -1.98 -7.57
CA ALA A 277 24.18 -1.62 -8.85
C ALA A 277 25.52 -0.88 -8.68
N ARG A 278 25.68 -0.11 -7.60
CA ARG A 278 26.91 0.63 -7.30
C ARG A 278 27.27 0.53 -5.83
N PHE A 279 28.57 0.53 -5.56
CA PHE A 279 29.13 0.31 -4.23
C PHE A 279 30.22 1.33 -3.89
N LYS A 280 30.42 1.56 -2.59
CA LYS A 280 31.54 2.27 -2.00
C LYS A 280 32.15 1.37 -0.94
N VAL A 281 33.46 1.15 -0.98
CA VAL A 281 34.17 0.31 -0.01
C VAL A 281 34.72 1.19 1.09
N HIS A 282 34.54 0.76 2.35
CA HIS A 282 35.21 1.34 3.51
C HIS A 282 36.21 0.33 4.06
N GLU A 283 37.44 0.77 4.30
CA GLU A 283 38.49 -0.04 4.92
C GLU A 283 38.57 0.26 6.42
N TYR A 284 38.75 -0.78 7.22
CA TYR A 284 39.01 -0.70 8.65
C TYR A 284 40.01 -1.77 9.10
N ARG A 285 40.61 -1.60 10.27
CA ARG A 285 41.52 -2.59 10.86
C ARG A 285 40.86 -3.32 12.01
N THR A 286 41.05 -4.62 12.06
CA THR A 286 40.63 -5.43 13.22
C THR A 286 41.64 -5.31 14.36
N ARG A 287 41.27 -5.81 15.54
CA ARG A 287 42.15 -5.89 16.71
C ARG A 287 43.48 -6.60 16.44
N ARG A 288 43.54 -7.53 15.46
CA ARG A 288 44.76 -8.26 15.09
C ARG A 288 45.62 -7.54 14.04
N GLY A 289 45.28 -6.30 13.70
CA GLY A 289 45.96 -5.51 12.67
C GLY A 289 45.61 -5.91 11.22
N SER A 290 44.76 -6.92 11.02
CA SER A 290 44.31 -7.29 9.67
C SER A 290 43.38 -6.23 9.11
N LYS A 291 43.60 -5.85 7.84
CA LYS A 291 42.69 -4.99 7.09
C LYS A 291 41.42 -5.77 6.74
N ARG A 292 40.27 -5.14 6.91
CA ARG A 292 38.96 -5.63 6.48
C ARG A 292 38.24 -4.53 5.73
N GLU A 293 37.31 -4.95 4.89
CA GLU A 293 36.49 -4.09 4.07
C GLU A 293 35.02 -4.29 4.41
N ILE A 294 34.24 -3.23 4.32
CA ILE A 294 32.79 -3.25 4.40
C ILE A 294 32.21 -2.48 3.21
N ILE A 295 31.22 -3.09 2.57
CA ILE A 295 30.66 -2.60 1.31
C ILE A 295 29.39 -1.79 1.61
N GLN A 296 29.40 -0.53 1.21
CA GLN A 296 28.23 0.33 1.20
C GLN A 296 27.58 0.33 -0.18
N ILE A 297 26.29 -0.01 -0.24
CA ILE A 297 25.48 0.15 -1.44
C ILE A 297 25.18 1.64 -1.62
N THR A 298 25.46 2.16 -2.81
CA THR A 298 25.18 3.56 -3.16
C THR A 298 23.98 3.69 -4.10
N GLN A 299 23.74 2.70 -4.96
CA GLN A 299 22.61 2.70 -5.90
C GLN A 299 22.07 1.28 -6.10
N CYS A 300 20.76 1.18 -6.29
CA CYS A 300 20.04 -0.05 -6.62
C CYS A 300 19.42 0.09 -8.02
N ALA A 301 19.32 -1.02 -8.75
CA ALA A 301 18.68 -1.05 -10.05
C ALA A 301 17.92 -2.37 -10.26
N CYS A 302 16.98 -2.33 -11.20
CA CYS A 302 16.33 -3.53 -11.69
C CYS A 302 17.23 -4.21 -12.72
N VAL A 303 17.61 -5.45 -12.46
CA VAL A 303 18.46 -6.28 -13.32
C VAL A 303 17.74 -7.57 -13.64
#